data_AF-A0A1V2I7S6-F1
#
_entry.id   AF-A0A1V2I7S6-F1
#
_cell.length_a   1.000
_cell.length_b   1.000
_cell.length_c   1.000
_cell.angle_alpha   90.00
_cell.angle_beta   90.00
_cell.angle_gamma   90.00
#
_symmetry.space_group_name_H-M   'P 1'
#
loop_
_entity.id
_entity.type
_entity.pdbx_description
1 polymer ?
#
loop_
_entity_poly.entity_id
_entity_poly.type
_entity_poly.pdbx_seq_one_letter_code
_entity_poly.pdbx_strand_id
1 'polypeptide(L)'
;MFYQHRVDPEVPIEDVAGVVGELVQAGKVRHFGLSEAAAATIRKAHAVHPVTAVQSEYSLWTRDPEPEVLPARAIPRPPRVVRPQTE
;
A
#
# COMPACT_ATOMS: atom_id res chain seq x y z
N MET A 1 -9.81 -4.44 -5.22
CA MET A 1 -8.38 -4.28 -4.87
C MET A 1 -7.61 -4.29 -6.17
N PHE A 2 -6.70 -3.35 -6.37
CA PHE A 2 -5.87 -3.27 -7.57
C PHE A 2 -4.40 -3.33 -7.14
N TYR A 3 -3.65 -4.28 -7.70
CA TYR A 3 -2.26 -4.51 -7.35
C TYR A 3 -1.34 -4.02 -8.45
N GLN A 4 -0.28 -3.30 -8.06
CA GLN A 4 0.93 -3.30 -8.86
C GLN A 4 1.58 -4.68 -8.70
N HIS A 5 1.60 -5.47 -9.77
CA HIS A 5 2.07 -6.86 -9.70
C HIS A 5 3.59 -6.96 -9.54
N ARG A 6 4.35 -6.03 -10.14
CA ARG A 6 5.80 -5.92 -9.98
C ARG A 6 6.19 -4.44 -9.95
N VAL A 7 7.13 -4.09 -9.10
CA VAL A 7 7.66 -2.73 -9.06
C VAL A 7 8.53 -2.53 -10.31
N ASP A 8 8.23 -1.49 -11.08
CA ASP A 8 9.10 -1.02 -12.16
C ASP A 8 10.21 -0.15 -11.55
N PRO A 9 11.50 -0.49 -11.70
CA PRO A 9 12.58 0.30 -11.14
C PRO A 9 12.80 1.65 -11.85
N GLU A 10 12.28 1.83 -13.07
CA GLU A 10 12.42 3.08 -13.83
C GLU A 10 11.32 4.10 -13.51
N VAL A 11 10.25 3.67 -12.85
CA VAL A 11 9.10 4.52 -12.50
C VAL A 11 9.04 4.74 -10.99
N PRO A 12 9.07 6.00 -10.51
CA PRO A 12 8.88 6.30 -9.09
C PRO A 12 7.57 5.71 -8.56
N ILE A 13 7.62 5.03 -7.41
CA ILE A 13 6.43 4.38 -6.84
C ILE A 13 5.39 5.40 -6.39
N GLU A 14 5.83 6.61 -6.07
CA GLU A 14 5.00 7.76 -5.72
C GLU A 14 4.06 8.14 -6.88
N ASP A 15 4.55 8.11 -8.12
CA ASP A 15 3.75 8.41 -9.32
C ASP A 15 2.66 7.35 -9.52
N VAL A 16 3.03 6.07 -9.37
CA VAL A 16 2.09 4.94 -9.43
C VAL A 16 1.02 5.06 -8.35
N ALA A 17 1.42 5.35 -7.11
CA ALA A 17 0.50 5.52 -5.99
C ALA A 17 -0.46 6.71 -6.21
N GLY A 18 0.04 7.80 -6.80
CA GLY A 18 -0.78 8.96 -7.20
C GLY A 18 -1.86 8.57 -8.20
N VAL A 19 -1.48 7.89 -9.29
CA VAL A 19 -2.43 7.43 -10.33
C VAL A 19 -3.47 6.47 -9.75
N VAL A 20 -3.07 5.51 -8.91
CA VAL A 20 -4.04 4.62 -8.26
C VAL A 20 -4.98 5.40 -7.34
N GLY A 21 -4.48 6.43 -6.66
CA GLY A 21 -5.30 7.34 -5.87
C GLY A 21 -6.39 8.04 -6.69
N GLU A 22 -6.07 8.52 -7.89
CA GLU A 22 -7.05 9.08 -8.83
C GLU A 22 -8.09 8.05 -9.28
N LEU A 23 -7.66 6.81 -9.54
CA LEU A 23 -8.57 5.71 -9.88
C LEU A 23 -9.52 5.38 -8.72
N VAL A 24 -9.07 5.50 -7.47
CA VAL A 24 -9.91 5.36 -6.28
C VAL A 24 -10.91 6.50 -6.16
N GLN A 25 -10.47 7.75 -6.35
CA GLN A 25 -11.36 8.92 -6.33
C GLN A 25 -12.42 8.84 -7.44
N ALA A 26 -12.05 8.36 -8.62
CA ALA A 26 -12.97 8.13 -9.74
C ALA A 26 -13.90 6.91 -9.53
N GLY A 27 -13.77 6.17 -8.43
CA GLY A 27 -14.59 4.99 -8.13
C GLY A 27 -14.29 3.76 -9.00
N LYS A 28 -13.21 3.79 -9.79
CA LYS A 28 -12.82 2.69 -10.69
C LYS A 28 -12.22 1.51 -9.92
N VAL A 29 -11.50 1.80 -8.84
CA VAL A 29 -10.96 0.79 -7.93
C VAL A 29 -11.24 1.20 -6.49
N ARG A 30 -11.29 0.24 -5.57
CA ARG A 30 -11.58 0.54 -4.16
C ARG A 30 -10.34 0.70 -3.28
N HIS A 31 -9.27 -0.01 -3.60
CA HIS A 31 -8.10 -0.14 -2.73
C HIS A 31 -6.85 -0.44 -3.55
N PHE A 32 -5.71 0.08 -3.09
CA PHE A 32 -4.38 -0.12 -3.65
C PHE A 32 -3.64 -1.24 -2.92
N GLY A 33 -2.98 -2.12 -3.66
CA GLY A 33 -2.07 -3.14 -3.12
C GLY A 33 -0.75 -3.19 -3.89
N LEU A 34 0.27 -3.74 -3.24
CA LEU A 34 1.58 -3.99 -3.83
C LEU A 34 1.89 -5.49 -3.77
N SER A 35 2.54 -6.01 -4.79
CA SER A 35 3.07 -7.37 -4.80
C SER A 35 4.59 -7.30 -4.94
N GLU A 36 5.29 -8.09 -4.12
CA GLU A 36 6.74 -8.29 -4.17
C GLU A 36 7.54 -6.96 -4.10
N ALA A 37 7.09 -6.07 -3.22
CA ALA A 37 7.68 -4.75 -3.01
C ALA A 37 8.56 -4.72 -1.75
N ALA A 38 9.71 -4.07 -1.84
CA ALA A 38 10.58 -3.82 -0.70
C ALA A 38 9.93 -2.88 0.34
N ALA A 39 10.36 -2.97 1.60
CA ALA A 39 9.83 -2.15 2.69
C ALA A 39 9.91 -0.64 2.42
N ALA A 40 11.00 -0.17 1.78
CA ALA A 40 11.16 1.23 1.40
C ALA A 40 10.10 1.67 0.37
N THR A 41 9.84 0.83 -0.64
CA THR A 41 8.83 1.05 -1.67
C THR A 41 7.43 1.11 -1.07
N ILE A 42 7.11 0.19 -0.14
CA ILE A 42 5.84 0.18 0.57
C ILE A 42 5.62 1.49 1.33
N ARG A 43 6.63 1.96 2.09
CA ARG A 43 6.54 3.21 2.86
C ARG A 43 6.35 4.44 1.97
N LYS A 44 7.11 4.53 0.87
CA LYS A 44 7.00 5.62 -0.12
C LYS A 44 5.61 5.67 -0.75
N ALA A 45 5.13 4.52 -1.24
CA ALA A 45 3.80 4.40 -1.83
C ALA A 45 2.70 4.79 -0.83
N HIS A 46 2.78 4.26 0.40
CA HIS A 46 1.78 4.50 1.44
C HIS A 46 1.73 5.97 1.89
N ALA A 47 2.84 6.70 1.81
CA ALA A 47 2.88 8.12 2.10
C ALA A 47 2.06 8.97 1.09
N VAL A 48 1.90 8.48 -0.14
CA VAL A 48 1.12 9.14 -1.21
C VAL A 48 -0.34 8.67 -1.20
N HIS A 49 -0.57 7.35 -1.22
CA HIS A 49 -1.91 6.77 -1.17
C HIS A 49 -1.91 5.48 -0.34
N PRO A 50 -2.89 5.25 0.55
CA PRO A 50 -2.88 4.10 1.44
C PRO A 50 -2.78 2.74 0.74
N VAL A 51 -1.62 2.08 0.88
CA VAL A 51 -1.43 0.67 0.54
C VAL A 51 -2.24 -0.18 1.52
N THR A 52 -3.26 -0.86 1.02
CA THR A 52 -4.22 -1.65 1.81
C THR A 52 -3.70 -3.06 2.09
N ALA A 53 -2.91 -3.64 1.18
CA ALA A 53 -2.25 -4.93 1.41
C ALA A 53 -0.95 -5.04 0.61
N VAL A 54 -0.06 -5.87 1.13
CA VAL A 54 1.18 -6.30 0.48
C VAL A 54 1.10 -7.81 0.30
N GLN A 55 1.38 -8.28 -0.92
CA GLN A 55 1.50 -9.69 -1.24
C GLN A 55 2.99 -10.02 -1.39
N SER A 56 3.45 -11.02 -0.64
CA SER A 56 4.82 -11.53 -0.70
C SER A 56 4.78 -13.05 -0.57
N GLU A 57 5.72 -13.74 -1.21
CA GLU A 57 5.95 -15.15 -0.96
C GLU A 57 6.26 -15.39 0.52
N TYR A 58 5.48 -16.26 1.17
CA TYR A 58 5.66 -16.59 2.57
C TYR A 58 5.21 -18.02 2.88
N SER A 59 6.09 -18.80 3.48
CA SER A 59 5.82 -20.20 3.87
C SER A 59 6.77 -20.62 4.99
N LEU A 60 6.67 -21.88 5.45
CA LEU A 60 7.67 -22.44 6.38
C LEU A 60 9.09 -22.49 5.79
N TRP A 61 9.21 -22.49 4.46
CA TRP A 61 10.48 -22.53 3.74
C TRP A 61 10.92 -21.16 3.21
N THR A 62 10.01 -20.18 3.14
CA THR A 62 10.30 -18.83 2.62
C THR A 62 9.90 -17.80 3.68
N ARG A 63 10.89 -17.25 4.40
CA ARG A 63 10.69 -16.33 5.53
C ARG A 63 11.32 -14.95 5.31
N ASP A 64 11.81 -14.66 4.11
CA ASP A 64 12.50 -13.41 3.75
C ASP A 64 11.69 -12.13 4.03
N PRO A 65 10.34 -12.12 3.97
CA PRO A 65 9.57 -10.92 4.32
C PRO A 65 9.58 -10.55 5.82
N GLU A 66 9.95 -11.46 6.72
CA GLU A 66 9.87 -11.24 8.17
C GLU A 66 10.70 -10.08 8.73
N PRO A 67 11.99 -9.90 8.37
CA PRO A 67 12.81 -8.83 8.93
C PRO A 67 12.36 -7.43 8.50
N GLU A 68 11.83 -7.27 7.29
CA GLU A 68 11.63 -5.93 6.70
C GLU A 68 10.20 -5.63 6.24
N VAL A 69 9.55 -6.59 5.57
CA VAL A 69 8.23 -6.36 4.93
C VAL A 69 7.09 -6.51 5.94
N LEU A 70 7.08 -7.57 6.77
CA LEU A 70 6.06 -7.74 7.82
C LEU A 70 6.07 -6.60 8.87
N PRO A 71 7.25 -6.07 9.28
CA PRO A 71 7.34 -4.92 10.18
C PRO A 71 7.13 -3.58 9.47
N ALA A 72 7.04 -3.54 8.14
CA ALA A 72 6.67 -2.36 7.37
C ALA A 72 5.17 -2.06 7.54
N ARG A 73 4.74 -1.91 8.79
CA ARG A 73 3.47 -1.29 9.13
C ARG A 73 3.47 0.08 8.49
N ALA A 74 2.49 0.28 7.62
CA ALA A 74 1.95 1.59 7.33
C ALA A 74 1.86 2.38 8.65
N ILE A 75 2.47 3.57 8.64
CA ILE A 75 2.48 4.60 9.68
C ILE A 75 1.11 4.68 10.40
N PRO A 76 1.04 5.08 11.70
CA PRO A 76 -0.17 4.99 12.50
C PRO A 76 -1.39 5.54 11.77
N ARG A 77 -2.50 4.80 11.77
CA ARG A 77 -3.78 5.32 11.24
C ARG A 77 -4.02 6.70 11.87
N PRO A 78 -4.32 7.75 11.08
CA PRO A 78 -4.80 8.99 11.67
C PRO A 78 -6.06 8.69 12.50
N PRO A 79 -6.28 9.41 13.61
CA PRO A 79 -7.46 9.20 14.44
C PRO A 79 -8.72 9.27 13.58
N ARG A 80 -9.64 8.33 13.80
CA ARG A 80 -10.94 8.34 13.12
C ARG A 80 -11.60 9.70 13.37
N VAL A 81 -11.82 10.49 12.33
CA VAL A 81 -12.72 11.64 12.41
C VAL A 81 -14.12 11.06 12.64
N VAL A 82 -14.54 11.03 13.90
CA VAL A 82 -15.92 10.74 14.27
C VAL A 82 -16.73 11.93 13.76
N ARG A 83 -17.49 11.73 12.68
CA ARG A 83 -18.45 12.74 12.24
C ARG A 83 -19.48 12.88 13.37
N PRO A 84 -19.76 14.11 13.85
CA PRO A 84 -20.79 14.30 14.86
C PRO A 84 -22.11 13.78 14.28
N GLN A 85 -22.82 12.97 15.06
CA GLN A 85 -24.22 12.67 14.78
C GLN A 85 -24.99 13.95 15.04
N THR A 86 -25.51 14.57 13.99
CA THR A 86 -26.51 15.63 14.11
C THR A 86 -27.74 15.02 14.77
N GLU A 87 -28.26 15.68 15.82
CA GLU A 87 -29.53 15.38 16.50
C GLU A 87 -30.73 15.31 15.56
#